data_AF-A0A9P1ML12-F1
#
_entry.id   AF-A0A9P1ML12-F1
#
_cell.length_a   1.000
_cell.length_b   1.000
_cell.length_c   1.000
_cell.angle_alpha   90.00
_cell.angle_beta   90.00
_cell.angle_gamma   90.00
#
_symmetry.space_group_name_H-M   'P 1'
#
loop_
_entity.id
_entity.type
_entity.pdbx_description
1 polymer ?
#
loop_
_entity_poly.entity_id
_entity_poly.type
_entity_poly.pdbx_seq_one_letter_code
_entity_poly.pdbx_strand_id
1 'polypeptide(L)'
;MNIILPNFSVILTDDEVVDLLFHICSLWQTERNIVHWCRPFKIQKAPIVPEEFLFDPIRLKRIYFYYGSQYAMQTAAETAMDVENRRRSDNVIVEFPDVTHKGAVAAFLAILSQFSKNDRKSVVILKKEEMYLNTISMYTPNIFEFKEGNLVRLVE
;
A
#
# COMPACT_ATOMS: atom_id res chain seq x y z
N MET A 1 -18.06 -2.12 2.89
CA MET A 1 -17.74 -1.19 1.80
C MET A 1 -17.02 -1.98 0.72
N ASN A 2 -17.58 -2.14 -0.48
CA ASN A 2 -16.87 -2.88 -1.55
C ASN A 2 -15.88 -1.93 -2.23
N ILE A 3 -14.65 -1.93 -1.76
CA ILE A 3 -13.59 -1.10 -2.34
C ILE A 3 -12.90 -1.92 -3.44
N ILE A 4 -13.00 -1.48 -4.69
CA ILE A 4 -12.22 -2.07 -5.78
C ILE A 4 -11.11 -1.08 -6.13
N LEU A 5 -9.90 -1.36 -5.65
CA LEU A 5 -8.73 -0.57 -5.98
C LEU A 5 -8.05 -1.09 -7.26
N PRO A 6 -7.71 -0.19 -8.20
CA PRO A 6 -6.84 -0.49 -9.33
C PRO A 6 -5.45 -0.99 -8.92
N ASN A 7 -4.73 -1.58 -9.87
CA ASN A 7 -3.42 -2.19 -9.62
C ASN A 7 -2.42 -1.23 -8.98
N PHE A 8 -2.37 0.04 -9.37
CA PHE A 8 -1.58 1.03 -8.63
C PHE A 8 -2.46 2.16 -8.15
N SER A 9 -2.62 2.26 -6.83
CA SER A 9 -3.45 3.27 -6.18
C SER A 9 -2.65 4.04 -5.14
N VAL A 10 -2.90 5.35 -5.05
CA VAL A 10 -2.35 6.18 -3.98
C VAL A 10 -3.50 6.76 -3.17
N ILE A 11 -3.43 6.61 -1.85
CA ILE A 11 -4.45 7.09 -0.91
C ILE A 11 -3.82 8.22 -0.09
N LEU A 12 -4.48 9.37 -0.08
CA LEU A 12 -4.12 10.53 0.72
C LEU A 12 -5.03 10.60 1.94
N THR A 13 -4.46 10.82 3.11
CA THR A 13 -5.23 10.91 4.35
C THR A 13 -4.45 11.66 5.42
N ASP A 14 -5.17 12.29 6.34
CA ASP A 14 -4.62 12.88 7.56
C ASP A 14 -4.76 11.94 8.78
N ASP A 15 -5.54 10.86 8.64
CA ASP A 15 -5.88 9.92 9.71
C ASP A 15 -5.11 8.61 9.58
N GLU A 16 -4.90 7.91 10.70
CA GLU A 16 -4.41 6.53 10.65
C GLU A 16 -5.47 5.60 10.05
N VAL A 17 -5.22 5.09 8.85
CA VAL A 17 -6.15 4.23 8.09
C VAL A 17 -5.84 2.73 8.21
N VAL A 18 -5.37 2.32 9.38
CA VAL A 18 -4.83 0.96 9.64
C VAL A 18 -5.86 -0.13 9.34
N ASP A 19 -7.12 0.09 9.68
CA ASP A 19 -8.19 -0.90 9.50
C ASP A 19 -8.60 -1.01 8.03
N LEU A 20 -8.56 0.12 7.28
CA LEU A 20 -8.71 0.12 5.83
C LEU A 20 -7.61 -0.69 5.16
N LEU A 21 -6.36 -0.56 5.62
CA LEU A 21 -5.24 -1.31 5.08
C LEU A 21 -5.41 -2.82 5.24
N PHE A 22 -5.84 -3.24 6.42
CA PHE A 22 -6.11 -4.65 6.67
C PHE A 22 -7.21 -5.17 5.72
N HIS A 23 -8.23 -4.36 5.48
CA HIS A 23 -9.26 -4.68 4.49
C HIS A 23 -8.70 -4.78 3.07
N ILE A 24 -7.84 -3.86 2.63
CA ILE A 24 -7.17 -3.93 1.33
C ILE A 24 -6.34 -5.22 1.20
N CYS A 25 -5.55 -5.57 2.22
CA CYS A 25 -4.80 -6.83 2.25
C CYS A 25 -5.72 -8.02 1.97
N SER A 26 -6.88 -8.05 2.62
CA SER A 26 -7.83 -9.15 2.47
C SER A 26 -8.44 -9.27 1.07
N LEU A 27 -8.74 -8.15 0.43
CA LEU A 27 -9.33 -8.12 -0.90
C LEU A 27 -8.35 -8.59 -1.98
N TRP A 28 -7.05 -8.42 -1.73
CA TRP A 28 -6.00 -8.71 -2.69
C TRP A 28 -5.34 -10.07 -2.50
N GLN A 29 -5.70 -10.76 -1.43
CA GLN A 29 -5.29 -12.14 -1.21
C GLN A 29 -6.10 -13.09 -2.07
N THR A 30 -5.38 -13.82 -2.92
CA THR A 30 -5.89 -15.00 -3.61
C THR A 30 -5.12 -16.22 -3.15
N GLU A 31 -5.41 -17.39 -3.71
CA GLU A 31 -4.67 -18.61 -3.40
C GLU A 31 -3.16 -18.54 -3.67
N ARG A 32 -2.72 -17.60 -4.51
CA ARG A 32 -1.34 -17.55 -5.02
C ARG A 32 -0.54 -16.32 -4.62
N ASN A 33 -1.22 -15.22 -4.24
CA ASN A 33 -0.55 -13.93 -4.04
C ASN A 33 -0.21 -13.70 -2.57
N ILE A 34 1.01 -13.21 -2.32
CA ILE A 34 1.46 -12.72 -1.01
C ILE A 34 1.22 -11.21 -0.93
N VAL A 35 0.95 -10.70 0.28
CA VAL A 35 0.86 -9.25 0.54
C VAL A 35 2.01 -8.82 1.44
N HIS A 36 2.82 -7.90 0.95
CA HIS A 36 3.89 -7.26 1.72
C HIS A 36 3.40 -5.93 2.27
N TRP A 37 3.23 -5.85 3.58
CA TRP A 37 2.83 -4.62 4.27
C TRP A 37 4.04 -3.96 4.92
N CYS A 38 4.49 -2.85 4.32
CA CYS A 38 5.59 -2.05 4.80
C CYS A 38 5.10 -0.86 5.63
N ARG A 39 5.48 -0.82 6.91
CA ARG A 39 5.04 0.22 7.84
C ARG A 39 6.21 0.82 8.63
N PRO A 40 6.29 2.15 8.76
CA PRO A 40 7.35 2.81 9.52
C PRO A 40 7.24 2.55 11.02
N PHE A 41 8.37 2.58 11.72
CA PHE A 41 8.47 2.40 13.17
C PHE A 41 7.63 3.37 14.00
N LYS A 42 7.36 4.57 13.48
CA LYS A 42 6.63 5.62 14.20
C LYS A 42 5.18 5.23 14.51
N ILE A 43 4.62 4.23 13.81
CA ILE A 43 3.24 3.80 14.02
C ILE A 43 3.21 2.51 14.84
N GLN A 44 2.84 2.65 16.11
CA GLN A 44 2.89 1.55 17.09
C GLN A 44 1.56 0.79 17.23
N LYS A 45 0.46 1.32 16.69
CA LYS A 45 -0.86 0.72 16.81
C LYS A 45 -0.96 -0.51 15.91
N ALA A 46 -1.04 -1.71 16.48
CA ALA A 46 -1.32 -2.91 15.71
C ALA A 46 -2.69 -2.80 14.98
N PRO A 47 -2.81 -3.32 13.75
CA PRO A 47 -4.10 -3.41 13.08
C PRO A 47 -5.09 -4.24 13.89
N ILE A 48 -6.34 -3.81 13.91
CA ILE A 48 -7.42 -4.66 14.40
C ILE A 48 -7.73 -5.65 13.29
N VAL A 49 -7.46 -6.94 13.55
CA VAL A 49 -7.78 -8.03 12.63
C VAL A 49 -9.28 -8.30 12.73
N PRO A 50 -10.06 -8.19 11.64
CA PRO A 50 -11.48 -8.52 11.69
C PRO A 50 -11.67 -10.00 12.04
N GLU A 51 -12.70 -10.31 12.84
CA GLU A 51 -12.91 -11.66 13.39
C GLU A 51 -13.01 -12.74 12.32
N GLU A 52 -13.59 -12.43 11.15
CA GLU A 52 -13.67 -13.31 9.99
C GLU A 52 -12.31 -13.84 9.51
N PHE A 53 -11.20 -13.14 9.77
CA PHE A 53 -9.85 -13.59 9.45
C PHE A 53 -9.25 -14.51 10.52
N LEU A 54 -9.74 -14.44 11.76
CA LEU A 54 -9.32 -15.36 12.81
C LEU A 54 -9.82 -16.79 12.52
N PHE A 55 -10.91 -16.92 11.77
CA PHE A 55 -11.47 -18.21 11.32
C PHE A 55 -10.79 -18.78 10.07
N ASP A 56 -9.92 -18.02 9.39
CA ASP A 56 -9.09 -18.50 8.26
C ASP A 56 -7.60 -18.14 8.46
N PRO A 57 -6.87 -18.91 9.29
CA PRO A 57 -5.46 -18.65 9.56
C PRO A 57 -4.54 -18.74 8.33
N ILE A 58 -5.00 -19.36 7.24
CA ILE A 58 -4.22 -19.47 6.00
C ILE A 58 -4.11 -18.09 5.32
N ARG A 59 -5.17 -17.28 5.38
CA ARG A 59 -5.15 -15.89 4.88
C ARG A 59 -4.13 -15.04 5.62
N LEU A 60 -4.08 -15.15 6.95
CA LEU A 60 -3.12 -14.42 7.78
C LEU A 60 -1.67 -14.79 7.47
N LYS A 61 -1.38 -16.06 7.15
CA LYS A 61 -0.03 -16.53 6.80
C LYS A 61 0.52 -15.95 5.49
N ARG A 62 -0.31 -15.27 4.69
CA ARG A 62 0.09 -14.65 3.42
C ARG A 62 0.31 -13.14 3.52
N ILE A 63 0.23 -12.58 4.72
CA ILE A 63 0.62 -11.19 4.99
C ILE A 63 2.00 -11.19 5.64
N TYR A 64 2.97 -10.59 4.96
CA TYR A 64 4.28 -10.31 5.53
C TYR A 64 4.28 -8.88 6.04
N PHE A 65 4.37 -8.75 7.37
CA PHE A 65 4.41 -7.47 8.02
C PHE A 65 5.85 -7.04 8.27
N TYR A 66 6.24 -5.94 7.63
CA TYR A 66 7.50 -5.27 7.88
C TYR A 66 7.24 -4.12 8.85
N TYR A 67 7.06 -4.47 10.12
CA TYR A 67 6.90 -3.50 11.22
C TYR A 67 8.25 -2.96 11.68
N GLY A 68 8.28 -1.69 12.05
CA GLY A 68 9.42 -1.15 12.79
C GLY A 68 10.63 -0.79 11.93
N SER A 69 10.53 -0.88 10.60
CA SER A 69 11.60 -0.40 9.73
C SER A 69 11.58 1.13 9.70
N GLN A 70 12.72 1.78 9.92
CA GLN A 70 12.87 3.21 9.61
C GLN A 70 12.79 3.48 8.09
N TYR A 71 12.77 2.42 7.28
CA TYR A 71 12.92 2.47 5.84
C TYR A 71 11.76 1.77 5.12
N ALA A 72 10.51 1.99 5.55
CA ALA A 72 9.33 1.39 4.92
C ALA A 72 9.28 1.60 3.40
N MET A 73 9.70 2.78 2.92
CA MET A 73 9.84 3.09 1.50
C MET A 73 10.90 2.20 0.81
N GLN A 74 12.06 2.03 1.45
CA GLN A 74 13.15 1.21 0.92
C GLN A 74 12.76 -0.27 0.88
N THR A 75 12.21 -0.79 1.97
CA THR A 75 11.75 -2.18 2.05
C THR A 75 10.72 -2.48 0.96
N ALA A 76 9.79 -1.56 0.73
CA ALA A 76 8.81 -1.69 -0.35
C ALA A 76 9.46 -1.63 -1.75
N ALA A 77 10.43 -0.74 -1.96
CA ALA A 77 11.16 -0.66 -3.22
C ALA A 77 11.97 -1.93 -3.51
N GLU A 78 12.70 -2.45 -2.52
CA GLU A 78 13.45 -3.71 -2.60
C GLU A 78 12.51 -4.89 -2.89
N THR A 79 11.40 -4.98 -2.16
CA THR A 79 10.36 -6.00 -2.39
C THR A 79 9.82 -5.93 -3.81
N ALA A 80 9.57 -4.71 -4.32
CA ALA A 80 9.07 -4.48 -5.67
C ALA A 80 10.13 -4.69 -6.76
N MET A 81 11.42 -4.70 -6.42
CA MET A 81 12.51 -4.97 -7.36
C MET A 81 12.94 -6.44 -7.36
N ASP A 82 12.61 -7.20 -6.33
CA ASP A 82 12.91 -8.62 -6.21
C ASP A 82 12.26 -9.44 -7.34
N VAL A 83 13.08 -10.30 -7.98
CA VAL A 83 12.66 -11.08 -9.15
C VAL A 83 11.67 -12.17 -8.78
N GLU A 84 11.81 -12.78 -7.61
CA GLU A 84 10.94 -13.86 -7.16
C GLU A 84 9.56 -13.32 -6.78
N ASN A 85 9.50 -12.19 -6.07
CA ASN A 85 8.23 -11.53 -5.75
C ASN A 85 7.48 -11.10 -7.04
N ARG A 86 8.22 -10.62 -8.04
CA ARG A 86 7.66 -10.27 -9.37
C ARG A 86 7.08 -11.49 -10.10
N ARG A 87 7.72 -12.65 -9.98
CA ARG A 87 7.26 -13.92 -10.58
C ARG A 87 6.00 -14.46 -9.91
N ARG A 88 5.87 -14.26 -8.60
CA ARG A 88 4.71 -14.72 -7.80
C ARG A 88 3.49 -13.82 -7.89
N SER A 89 3.63 -12.68 -8.57
CA SER A 89 2.60 -11.64 -8.62
C SER A 89 2.19 -11.14 -7.24
N ASP A 90 3.19 -10.95 -6.37
CA ASP A 90 2.96 -10.45 -5.03
C ASP A 90 2.47 -8.99 -5.04
N ASN A 91 1.84 -8.58 -3.95
CA ASN A 91 1.28 -7.24 -3.77
C ASN A 91 2.06 -6.47 -2.71
N VAL A 92 2.18 -5.16 -2.89
CA VAL A 92 2.92 -4.27 -1.98
C VAL A 92 2.00 -3.19 -1.43
N ILE A 93 1.96 -3.06 -0.11
CA ILE A 93 1.21 -2.02 0.58
C ILE A 93 2.20 -1.23 1.43
N VAL A 94 2.20 0.09 1.25
CA VAL A 94 3.14 0.98 1.94
C VAL A 94 2.37 2.04 2.67
N GLU A 95 2.57 2.09 3.98
CA GLU A 95 1.88 3.00 4.87
C GLU A 95 2.83 4.13 5.30
N PHE A 96 2.40 5.38 5.10
CA PHE A 96 3.10 6.60 5.57
C PHE A 96 4.63 6.53 5.46
N PRO A 97 5.20 6.27 4.27
CA PRO A 97 6.65 6.30 4.13
C PRO A 97 7.18 7.64 4.64
N ASP A 98 8.30 7.64 5.37
CA ASP A 98 8.91 8.88 5.87
C ASP A 98 9.48 9.63 4.66
N VAL A 99 8.67 10.55 4.12
CA VAL A 99 9.00 11.27 2.91
C VAL A 99 9.73 12.55 3.30
N THR A 100 11.03 12.59 3.05
CA THR A 100 11.84 13.79 3.30
C THR A 100 12.25 14.51 2.01
N HIS A 101 12.17 13.84 0.85
CA HIS A 101 12.65 14.40 -0.42
C HIS A 101 11.77 14.01 -1.62
N LYS A 102 11.32 15.02 -2.39
CA LYS A 102 10.44 14.85 -3.57
C LYS A 102 11.03 13.90 -4.62
N GLY A 103 12.35 13.96 -4.86
CA GLY A 103 13.02 13.06 -5.80
C GLY A 103 12.99 11.59 -5.35
N ALA A 104 13.02 11.32 -4.04
CA ALA A 104 12.92 9.96 -3.51
C ALA A 104 11.52 9.41 -3.71
N VAL A 105 10.48 10.23 -3.46
CA VAL A 105 9.07 9.87 -3.75
C VAL A 105 8.89 9.52 -5.21
N ALA A 106 9.39 10.37 -6.12
CA ALA A 106 9.23 10.16 -7.55
C ALA A 106 9.86 8.83 -8.00
N ALA A 107 11.10 8.54 -7.56
CA ALA A 107 11.78 7.28 -7.85
C ALA A 107 11.01 6.07 -7.27
N PHE A 108 10.55 6.19 -6.04
CA PHE A 108 9.77 5.15 -5.36
C PHE A 108 8.43 4.86 -6.06
N LEU A 109 7.66 5.90 -6.40
CA LEU A 109 6.40 5.75 -7.13
C LEU A 109 6.62 5.17 -8.53
N ALA A 110 7.73 5.52 -9.20
CA ALA A 110 8.10 4.92 -10.48
C ALA A 110 8.33 3.41 -10.35
N ILE A 111 9.05 2.96 -9.32
CA ILE A 111 9.28 1.54 -9.04
C ILE A 111 7.95 0.81 -8.82
N LEU A 112 7.08 1.35 -7.98
CA LEU A 112 5.78 0.72 -7.68
C LEU A 112 4.82 0.74 -8.88
N SER A 113 4.81 1.79 -9.67
CA SER A 113 4.04 1.86 -10.92
C SER A 113 4.47 0.79 -11.91
N GLN A 114 5.78 0.57 -12.08
CA GLN A 114 6.31 -0.50 -12.93
C GLN A 114 6.02 -1.89 -12.37
N PHE A 115 6.13 -2.05 -11.04
CA PHE A 115 5.80 -3.30 -10.37
C PHE A 115 4.35 -3.68 -10.57
N SER A 116 3.42 -2.73 -10.44
CA SER A 116 1.96 -2.94 -10.52
C SER A 116 1.41 -3.29 -11.92
N LYS A 117 2.29 -3.62 -12.86
CA LYS A 117 1.92 -4.20 -14.16
C LYS A 117 1.64 -5.69 -14.00
N ASN A 118 0.95 -6.32 -14.95
CA ASN A 118 0.75 -7.78 -15.03
C ASN A 118 0.24 -8.41 -13.72
N ASP A 119 -0.94 -7.99 -13.27
CA ASP A 119 -1.71 -8.51 -12.13
C ASP A 119 -1.15 -8.28 -10.71
N ARG A 120 0.00 -7.63 -10.60
CA ARG A 120 0.55 -7.15 -9.32
C ARG A 120 -0.14 -5.87 -8.88
N LYS A 121 -0.31 -5.72 -7.57
CA LYS A 121 -0.95 -4.54 -7.00
C LYS A 121 -0.06 -3.81 -6.00
N SER A 122 -0.06 -2.49 -6.08
CA SER A 122 0.54 -1.61 -5.09
C SER A 122 -0.45 -0.58 -4.57
N VAL A 123 -0.47 -0.41 -3.26
CA VAL A 123 -1.11 0.74 -2.60
C VAL A 123 -0.08 1.51 -1.81
N VAL A 124 -0.07 2.82 -1.99
CA VAL A 124 0.73 3.73 -1.16
C VAL A 124 -0.22 4.65 -0.43
N ILE A 125 -0.10 4.70 0.90
CA ILE A 125 -0.76 5.71 1.71
C ILE A 125 0.24 6.79 2.06
N LEU A 126 -0.13 8.03 1.75
CA LEU A 126 0.66 9.20 2.08
C LEU A 126 -0.17 10.12 2.96
N LYS A 127 0.54 10.89 3.80
CA LYS A 127 -0.07 12.03 4.46
C LYS A 127 -0.55 13.03 3.40
N LYS A 128 -1.71 13.63 3.61
CA LYS A 128 -2.25 14.62 2.68
C LYS A 128 -1.37 15.87 2.67
N GLU A 129 -0.52 15.98 1.67
CA GLU A 129 0.32 17.16 1.43
C GLU A 129 0.21 17.56 -0.04
N GLU A 130 -0.16 18.82 -0.31
CA GLU A 130 -0.40 19.33 -1.66
C GLU A 130 0.82 19.14 -2.58
N MET A 131 2.02 19.18 -2.02
CA MET A 131 3.28 19.05 -2.77
C MET A 131 3.44 17.72 -3.50
N TYR A 132 2.78 16.65 -3.06
CA TYR A 132 2.92 15.33 -3.69
C TYR A 132 1.95 15.08 -4.83
N LEU A 133 0.82 15.78 -4.89
CA LEU A 133 -0.24 15.51 -5.87
C LEU A 133 0.28 15.53 -7.31
N ASN A 134 1.02 16.58 -7.68
CA ASN A 134 1.61 16.71 -9.01
C ASN A 134 2.63 15.62 -9.33
N THR A 135 3.34 15.10 -8.33
CA THR A 135 4.29 14.00 -8.53
C THR A 135 3.56 12.67 -8.65
N ILE A 136 2.55 12.42 -7.81
CA ILE A 136 1.74 11.20 -7.82
C ILE A 136 1.02 11.04 -9.15
N SER A 137 0.42 12.13 -9.67
CA SER A 137 -0.34 12.12 -10.92
C SER A 137 0.47 11.74 -12.15
N MET A 138 1.80 11.82 -12.10
CA MET A 138 2.68 11.35 -13.16
C MET A 138 2.77 9.82 -13.24
N TYR A 139 2.44 9.11 -12.15
CA TYR A 139 2.62 7.66 -12.04
C TYR A 139 1.32 6.87 -11.94
N THR A 140 0.23 7.50 -11.52
CA THR A 140 -1.09 6.88 -11.50
C THR A 140 -2.23 7.90 -11.56
N PRO A 141 -3.31 7.63 -12.31
CA PRO A 141 -4.56 8.40 -12.24
C PRO A 141 -5.46 7.96 -11.06
N ASN A 142 -5.08 6.90 -10.33
CA ASN A 142 -5.88 6.31 -9.27
C ASN A 142 -5.48 6.90 -7.92
N ILE A 143 -5.74 8.19 -7.76
CA ILE A 143 -5.50 8.94 -6.53
C ILE A 143 -6.82 9.03 -5.76
N PHE A 144 -6.80 8.61 -4.51
CA PHE A 144 -7.95 8.63 -3.62
C PHE A 144 -7.66 9.47 -2.39
N GLU A 145 -8.69 10.07 -1.82
CA GLU A 145 -8.69 10.66 -0.49
C GLU A 145 -9.53 9.78 0.44
N PHE A 146 -8.99 9.43 1.61
CA PHE A 146 -9.78 8.78 2.65
C PHE A 146 -10.34 9.84 3.60
N LYS A 147 -11.66 10.01 3.59
CA LYS A 147 -12.38 11.01 4.39
C LYS A 147 -13.66 10.40 4.93
N GLU A 148 -13.92 10.59 6.24
CA GLU A 148 -15.16 10.17 6.90
C GLU A 148 -15.49 8.69 6.66
N GLY A 149 -14.47 7.82 6.72
CA GLY A 149 -14.63 6.37 6.52
C GLY A 149 -14.77 5.92 5.07
N ASN A 150 -14.70 6.84 4.10
CA ASN A 150 -14.92 6.56 2.69
C ASN A 150 -13.70 6.91 1.84
N LEU A 151 -13.48 6.16 0.75
CA LEU A 151 -12.49 6.49 -0.28
C LEU A 151 -13.16 7.26 -1.42
N VAL A 152 -12.68 8.47 -1.69
CA VAL A 152 -13.15 9.33 -2.77
C VAL A 152 -12.03 9.49 -3.79
N ARG A 153 -12.31 9.27 -5.08
CA ARG A 153 -11.30 9.46 -6.13
C ARG A 153 -11.12 10.96 -6.43
N LEU A 154 -9.87 11.43 -6.51
CA LEU A 154 -9.55 12.85 -6.68
C LEU A 154 -9.35 13.28 -8.15
N VAL A 155 -9.06 12.34 -9.04
CA VAL A 155 -8.82 12.61 -10.46
C VAL A 155 -9.70 11.66 -11.26
N GLU A 156 -10.66 12.20 -12.02
CA GLU A 156 -11.50 11.43 -12.95
C GLU A 156 -10.73 11.04 -14.22
#